data_AF-A0A1H7C6L8-F1
#
_entry.id   AF-A0A1H7C6L8-F1
#
_cell.length_a   1.000
_cell.length_b   1.000
_cell.length_c   1.000
_cell.angle_alpha   90.00
_cell.angle_beta   90.00
_cell.angle_gamma   90.00
#
_symmetry.space_group_name_H-M   'P 1'
#
loop_
_entity.id
_entity.type
_entity.pdbx_description
1 polymer ?
#
loop_
_entity_poly.entity_id
_entity_poly.type
_entity_poly.pdbx_seq_one_letter_code
_entity_poly.pdbx_strand_id
1 'polypeptide(L)'
;MNTSALFPFIDPLVDDLSLQDTERLQIKLWQLVSYQSKRYTMGDSSSLRIETAEELFTSICFLLQLYQRESHIPWQKLLDADFKELLKESRSLAKVRISQAKSLYTRTQQSLPKIKNDFLEDTLTNIGIFFQKYDIYLFAHQIPCIIDYPLACPVPETLYGIEYILQYLQQLLIENHFLQCFSIRDLNCLLSVYIPNYESSLINLYEPVAINAWGHQLLVQTNNTLNISHQEKGLLQQLFQHLSSPELHHLAAASAKKLTIELSLSTPIETDYLQHTIDSLIPRLKVALNAQNLNGIFMSW
;
A
#
# COMPACT_ATOMS: atom_id res chain seq x y z
N MET A 1 21.43 20.22 -18.17
CA MET A 1 20.32 19.25 -18.01
C MET A 1 19.28 19.91 -17.14
N ASN A 2 18.02 19.88 -17.55
CA ASN A 2 16.93 20.39 -16.74
C ASN A 2 16.79 19.42 -15.56
N THR A 3 17.41 19.75 -14.43
CA THR A 3 17.44 18.86 -13.28
C THR A 3 16.03 18.48 -12.87
N SER A 4 15.03 19.35 -13.12
CA SER A 4 13.60 19.27 -12.70
C SER A 4 12.88 17.96 -13.00
N ALA A 5 13.39 17.13 -13.92
CA ALA A 5 12.80 15.83 -14.27
C ALA A 5 13.36 14.63 -13.47
N LEU A 6 14.47 14.81 -12.73
CA LEU A 6 15.12 13.76 -11.91
C LEU A 6 14.54 13.66 -10.48
N PHE A 7 13.45 14.37 -10.19
CA PHE A 7 13.22 14.98 -8.87
C PHE A 7 12.29 14.33 -7.83
N PRO A 8 11.61 13.19 -7.99
CA PRO A 8 10.78 12.68 -6.89
C PRO A 8 11.61 12.23 -5.67
N PHE A 9 12.91 11.98 -5.88
CA PHE A 9 13.83 11.49 -4.86
C PHE A 9 14.82 12.54 -4.35
N ILE A 10 14.88 13.75 -4.91
CA ILE A 10 15.81 14.79 -4.44
C ILE A 10 15.09 15.90 -3.70
N ASP A 11 13.85 16.23 -4.05
CA ASP A 11 13.12 17.28 -3.34
C ASP A 11 13.06 17.02 -1.82
N PRO A 12 12.72 15.80 -1.32
CA PRO A 12 12.74 15.53 0.12
C PRO A 12 14.15 15.47 0.73
N LEU A 13 15.19 15.37 -0.09
CA LEU A 13 16.59 15.29 0.35
C LEU A 13 17.22 16.65 0.63
N VAL A 14 16.70 17.70 0.00
CA VAL A 14 17.39 18.99 -0.16
C VAL A 14 16.67 20.13 0.53
N ASP A 15 15.41 19.95 0.96
CA ASP A 15 14.59 21.00 1.60
C ASP A 15 15.28 21.70 2.80
N ASP A 16 16.16 20.99 3.51
CA ASP A 16 16.89 21.50 4.68
C ASP A 16 18.40 21.76 4.44
N LEU A 17 18.88 21.66 3.19
CA LEU A 17 20.31 21.84 2.86
C LEU A 17 20.63 23.26 2.40
N SER A 18 21.82 23.74 2.78
CA SER A 18 22.38 24.96 2.18
C SER A 18 22.68 24.74 0.70
N LEU A 19 22.80 25.83 -0.07
CA LEU A 19 23.20 25.75 -1.48
C LEU A 19 24.54 25.01 -1.64
N GLN A 20 25.50 25.30 -0.76
CA GLN A 20 26.82 24.65 -0.76
C GLN A 20 26.72 23.14 -0.48
N ASP A 21 25.88 22.74 0.48
CA ASP A 21 25.68 21.34 0.80
C ASP A 21 24.93 20.58 -0.31
N THR A 22 24.02 21.27 -1.01
CA THR A 22 23.34 20.74 -2.19
C THR A 22 24.33 20.46 -3.31
N GLU A 23 25.25 21.38 -3.59
CA GLU A 23 26.31 21.18 -4.58
C GLU A 23 27.24 20.02 -4.18
N ARG A 24 27.64 19.95 -2.91
CA ARG A 24 28.43 18.83 -2.36
C ARG A 24 27.72 17.49 -2.55
N LEU A 25 26.42 17.43 -2.27
CA LEU A 25 25.60 16.24 -2.45
C LEU A 25 25.58 15.80 -3.92
N GLN A 26 25.30 16.73 -4.84
CA GLN A 26 25.24 16.44 -6.28
C GLN A 26 26.56 15.87 -6.79
N ILE A 27 27.70 16.47 -6.42
CA ILE A 27 29.02 15.98 -6.80
C ILE A 27 29.22 14.53 -6.34
N LYS A 28 28.89 14.22 -5.08
CA LYS A 28 29.03 12.87 -4.52
C LYS A 28 28.10 11.85 -5.20
N LEU A 29 26.85 12.23 -5.51
CA LEU A 29 25.92 11.38 -6.24
C LEU A 29 26.42 11.06 -7.66
N TRP A 30 26.90 12.06 -8.40
CA TRP A 30 27.46 11.83 -9.73
C TRP A 30 28.72 10.97 -9.73
N GLN A 31 29.55 11.06 -8.68
CA GLN A 31 30.67 10.15 -8.48
C GLN A 31 30.20 8.69 -8.29
N LEU A 32 29.09 8.47 -7.57
CA LEU A 32 28.50 7.14 -7.44
C LEU A 32 27.90 6.64 -8.77
N VAL A 33 27.23 7.49 -9.54
CA VAL A 33 26.74 7.13 -10.88
C VAL A 33 27.91 6.73 -11.78
N SER A 34 29.00 7.50 -11.79
CA SER A 34 30.21 7.17 -12.56
C SER A 34 30.86 5.86 -12.10
N TYR A 35 30.81 5.56 -10.81
CA TYR A 35 31.26 4.27 -10.29
C TYR A 35 30.37 3.11 -10.76
N GLN A 36 29.06 3.32 -10.80
CA GLN A 36 28.06 2.33 -11.18
C GLN A 36 27.99 2.10 -12.69
N SER A 37 28.21 3.13 -13.50
CA SER A 37 28.25 3.04 -14.96
C SER A 37 29.34 2.11 -15.47
N LYS A 38 30.51 2.10 -14.80
CA LYS A 38 31.60 1.16 -15.08
C LYS A 38 31.20 -0.29 -14.83
N ARG A 39 30.35 -0.53 -13.82
CA ARG A 39 29.83 -1.88 -13.54
C ARG A 39 28.76 -2.28 -14.57
N TYR A 40 27.91 -1.34 -14.98
CA TYR A 40 26.88 -1.56 -16.00
C TYR A 40 27.47 -1.90 -17.37
N THR A 41 28.50 -1.18 -17.80
CA THR A 41 29.16 -1.36 -19.11
C THR A 41 30.19 -2.49 -19.12
N MET A 42 30.38 -3.21 -18.00
CA MET A 42 31.50 -4.13 -17.78
C MET A 42 32.90 -3.51 -18.04
N GLY A 43 32.99 -2.18 -18.11
CA GLY A 43 34.21 -1.44 -18.45
C GLY A 43 34.43 -1.20 -19.95
N ASP A 44 33.55 -1.68 -20.82
CA ASP A 44 33.74 -1.68 -22.28
C ASP A 44 33.37 -0.35 -22.96
N SER A 45 32.69 0.57 -22.26
CA SER A 45 32.33 1.88 -22.78
C SER A 45 32.40 2.95 -21.69
N SER A 46 32.93 4.12 -22.06
CA SER A 46 32.91 5.34 -21.23
C SER A 46 31.63 6.15 -21.40
N SER A 47 30.76 5.78 -22.35
CA SER A 47 29.51 6.49 -22.66
C SER A 47 28.29 5.65 -22.31
N LEU A 48 27.36 6.26 -21.56
CA LEU A 48 26.02 5.74 -21.29
C LEU A 48 25.00 6.62 -22.00
N ARG A 49 23.85 6.01 -22.34
CA ARG A 49 22.66 6.78 -22.70
C ARG A 49 22.20 7.60 -21.48
N ILE A 50 21.66 8.79 -21.74
CA ILE A 50 21.25 9.72 -20.68
C ILE A 50 20.21 9.04 -19.79
N GLU A 51 19.24 8.35 -20.39
CA GLU A 51 18.16 7.66 -19.68
C GLU A 51 18.72 6.61 -18.71
N THR A 52 19.77 5.87 -19.11
CA THR A 52 20.42 4.89 -18.23
C THR A 52 21.16 5.56 -17.06
N ALA A 53 21.79 6.71 -17.30
CA ALA A 53 22.45 7.46 -16.23
C ALA A 53 21.43 8.02 -15.22
N GLU A 54 20.27 8.47 -15.70
CA GLU A 54 19.15 8.94 -14.89
C GLU A 54 18.59 7.81 -14.02
N GLU A 55 18.34 6.63 -14.59
CA GLU A 55 17.87 5.45 -13.83
C GLU A 55 18.85 5.01 -12.72
N LEU A 56 20.15 5.00 -13.02
CA LEU A 56 21.18 4.69 -12.03
C LEU A 56 21.23 5.74 -10.91
N PHE A 57 21.09 7.01 -11.27
CA PHE A 57 21.04 8.12 -10.33
C PHE A 57 19.83 7.98 -9.40
N THR A 58 18.64 7.75 -9.96
CA THR A 58 17.40 7.50 -9.23
C THR A 58 17.54 6.31 -8.27
N SER A 59 18.14 5.20 -8.72
CA SER A 59 18.40 4.04 -7.87
C SER A 59 19.34 4.35 -6.69
N ILE A 60 20.36 5.18 -6.89
CA ILE A 60 21.27 5.59 -5.81
C ILE A 60 20.52 6.46 -4.81
N CYS A 61 19.78 7.46 -5.28
CA CYS A 61 19.01 8.35 -4.42
C CYS A 61 18.00 7.58 -3.56
N PHE A 62 17.27 6.64 -4.15
CA PHE A 62 16.34 5.76 -3.43
C PHE A 62 17.03 4.99 -2.30
N LEU A 63 18.17 4.34 -2.58
CA LEU A 63 18.90 3.56 -1.58
C LEU A 63 19.41 4.44 -0.43
N LEU A 64 20.00 5.60 -0.74
CA LEU A 64 20.52 6.47 0.29
C LEU A 64 19.41 7.09 1.14
N GLN A 65 18.24 7.39 0.56
CA GLN A 65 17.05 7.81 1.31
C GLN A 65 16.54 6.74 2.26
N LEU A 66 16.46 5.50 1.78
CA LEU A 66 16.07 4.36 2.60
C LEU A 66 16.97 4.27 3.83
N TYR A 67 18.29 4.40 3.65
CA TYR A 67 19.24 4.43 4.75
C TYR A 67 19.07 5.65 5.66
N GLN A 68 18.92 6.84 5.07
CA GLN A 68 18.82 8.07 5.83
C GLN A 68 17.58 8.07 6.74
N ARG A 69 16.43 7.62 6.21
CA ARG A 69 15.18 7.50 6.98
C ARG A 69 15.29 6.47 8.11
N GLU A 70 15.93 5.33 7.86
CA GLU A 70 16.09 4.27 8.87
C GLU A 70 17.09 4.66 9.97
N SER A 71 18.18 5.35 9.62
CA SER A 71 19.21 5.77 10.56
C SER A 71 18.84 7.04 11.33
N HIS A 72 17.87 7.81 10.83
CA HIS A 72 17.50 9.15 11.31
C HIS A 72 18.66 10.16 11.34
N ILE A 73 19.74 9.91 10.57
CA ILE A 73 20.88 10.83 10.48
C ILE A 73 20.54 11.95 9.49
N PRO A 74 20.67 13.24 9.86
CA PRO A 74 20.45 14.33 8.91
C PRO A 74 21.44 14.31 7.75
N TRP A 75 21.01 14.76 6.58
CA TRP A 75 21.85 14.81 5.37
C TRP A 75 23.13 15.61 5.56
N GLN A 76 23.08 16.73 6.30
CA GLN A 76 24.28 17.53 6.59
C GLN A 76 25.41 16.68 7.20
N LYS A 77 25.08 15.71 8.07
CA LYS A 77 26.07 14.81 8.67
C LYS A 77 26.50 13.70 7.72
N LEU A 78 25.59 13.19 6.89
CA LEU A 78 25.92 12.17 5.89
C LEU A 78 26.88 12.69 4.82
N LEU A 79 26.86 14.00 4.53
CA LEU A 79 27.77 14.62 3.56
C LEU A 79 29.25 14.45 3.90
N ASP A 80 29.60 14.25 5.17
CA ASP A 80 30.98 14.03 5.58
C ASP A 80 31.40 12.54 5.52
N ALA A 81 30.45 11.63 5.30
CA ALA A 81 30.72 10.20 5.17
C ALA A 81 31.29 9.83 3.77
N ASP A 82 31.85 8.62 3.69
CA ASP A 82 32.17 7.97 2.41
C ASP A 82 30.89 7.43 1.77
N PHE A 83 30.50 8.03 0.66
CA PHE A 83 29.28 7.67 -0.07
C PHE A 83 29.31 6.26 -0.67
N LYS A 84 30.50 5.68 -0.90
CA LYS A 84 30.61 4.29 -1.37
C LYS A 84 30.25 3.31 -0.26
N GLU A 85 30.75 3.54 0.95
CA GLU A 85 30.37 2.73 2.11
C GLU A 85 28.90 2.98 2.47
N LEU A 86 28.42 4.23 2.44
CA LEU A 86 27.01 4.55 2.66
C LEU A 86 26.08 3.81 1.69
N LEU A 87 26.43 3.75 0.39
CA LEU A 87 25.68 3.00 -0.61
C LEU A 87 25.70 1.48 -0.33
N LYS A 88 26.81 0.95 0.18
CA LYS A 88 26.94 -0.47 0.56
C LYS A 88 26.08 -0.81 1.79
N GLU A 89 26.04 0.08 2.78
CA GLU A 89 25.15 -0.06 3.94
C GLU A 89 23.67 0.04 3.52
N SER A 90 23.33 1.01 2.67
CA SER A 90 22.00 1.18 2.09
C SER A 90 21.50 -0.08 1.39
N ARG A 91 22.36 -0.74 0.61
CA ARG A 91 22.05 -2.03 -0.02
C ARG A 91 21.87 -3.16 0.97
N SER A 92 22.63 -3.15 2.07
CA SER A 92 22.49 -4.15 3.12
C SER A 92 21.13 -4.03 3.80
N LEU A 93 20.69 -2.79 4.07
CA LEU A 93 19.34 -2.50 4.54
C LEU A 93 18.27 -2.95 3.53
N ALA A 94 18.42 -2.62 2.24
CA ALA A 94 17.50 -3.06 1.20
C ALA A 94 17.38 -4.60 1.12
N LYS A 95 18.46 -5.35 1.33
CA LYS A 95 18.44 -6.82 1.38
C LYS A 95 17.64 -7.35 2.58
N VAL A 96 17.70 -6.69 3.73
CA VAL A 96 16.85 -7.01 4.89
C VAL A 96 15.38 -6.79 4.52
N ARG A 97 15.04 -5.64 3.92
CA ARG A 97 13.69 -5.34 3.42
C ARG A 97 13.18 -6.36 2.41
N ILE A 98 14.04 -6.83 1.48
CA ILE A 98 13.69 -7.92 0.55
C ILE A 98 13.36 -9.21 1.29
N SER A 99 14.14 -9.56 2.31
CA SER A 99 13.93 -10.79 3.07
C SER A 99 12.61 -10.74 3.85
N GLN A 100 12.28 -9.57 4.41
CA GLN A 100 10.99 -9.29 5.03
C GLN A 100 9.85 -9.41 4.02
N ALA A 101 9.99 -8.84 2.82
CA ALA A 101 8.99 -8.89 1.78
C ALA A 101 8.72 -10.32 1.30
N LYS A 102 9.76 -11.15 1.16
CA LYS A 102 9.61 -12.58 0.80
C LYS A 102 8.87 -13.37 1.89
N SER A 103 9.19 -13.11 3.16
CA SER A 103 8.47 -13.72 4.29
C SER A 103 7.00 -13.31 4.27
N LEU A 104 6.74 -12.02 4.05
CA LEU A 104 5.39 -11.49 3.99
C LEU A 104 4.61 -12.03 2.79
N TYR A 105 5.23 -12.09 1.62
CA TYR A 105 4.66 -12.72 0.42
C TYR A 105 4.20 -14.15 0.70
N THR A 106 5.05 -14.96 1.34
CA THR A 106 4.70 -16.33 1.73
C THR A 106 3.47 -16.37 2.64
N ARG A 107 3.41 -15.47 3.63
CA ARG A 107 2.25 -15.36 4.54
C ARG A 107 0.98 -14.92 3.80
N THR A 108 1.09 -13.95 2.89
CA THR A 108 -0.04 -13.47 2.08
C THR A 108 -0.58 -14.57 1.17
N GLN A 109 0.28 -15.39 0.57
CA GLN A 109 -0.15 -16.56 -0.20
C GLN A 109 -0.88 -17.58 0.68
N GLN A 110 -0.41 -17.81 1.91
CA GLN A 110 -1.03 -18.73 2.87
C GLN A 110 -2.35 -18.20 3.44
N SER A 111 -2.54 -16.89 3.48
CA SER A 111 -3.74 -16.24 4.01
C SER A 111 -4.81 -15.96 2.95
N LEU A 112 -4.60 -16.37 1.70
CA LEU A 112 -5.59 -16.15 0.64
C LEU A 112 -6.99 -16.63 1.07
N PRO A 113 -8.03 -15.81 0.85
CA PRO A 113 -9.39 -16.24 1.14
C PRO A 113 -9.77 -17.38 0.18
N LYS A 114 -10.67 -18.27 0.60
CA LYS A 114 -11.09 -19.44 -0.19
C LYS A 114 -12.13 -19.09 -1.27
N ILE A 115 -11.93 -17.94 -1.92
CA ILE A 115 -12.74 -17.40 -3.00
C ILE A 115 -11.81 -17.04 -4.16
N LYS A 116 -12.33 -17.09 -5.39
CA LYS A 116 -11.53 -16.84 -6.59
C LYS A 116 -11.55 -15.36 -6.97
N ASN A 117 -10.41 -14.82 -7.38
CA ASN A 117 -10.32 -13.60 -8.16
C ASN A 117 -9.06 -13.62 -9.05
N ASP A 118 -9.25 -13.53 -10.37
CA ASP A 118 -8.19 -13.67 -11.36
C ASP A 118 -7.12 -12.58 -11.18
N PHE A 119 -7.51 -11.34 -10.91
CA PHE A 119 -6.57 -10.23 -10.72
C PHE A 119 -5.73 -10.35 -9.44
N LEU A 120 -6.28 -10.89 -8.36
CA LEU A 120 -5.54 -11.17 -7.13
C LEU A 120 -4.48 -12.26 -7.37
N GLU A 121 -4.87 -13.35 -8.02
CA GLU A 121 -3.97 -14.45 -8.36
C GLU A 121 -2.85 -14.00 -9.32
N ASP A 122 -3.19 -13.24 -10.35
CA ASP A 122 -2.24 -12.68 -11.32
C ASP A 122 -1.29 -11.69 -10.66
N THR A 123 -1.79 -10.82 -9.78
CA THR A 123 -0.96 -9.88 -9.01
C THR A 123 0.05 -10.62 -8.14
N LEU A 124 -0.37 -11.64 -7.39
CA LEU A 124 0.56 -12.40 -6.54
C LEU A 124 1.60 -13.14 -7.39
N THR A 125 1.20 -13.71 -8.52
CA THR A 125 2.13 -14.32 -9.47
C THR A 125 3.17 -13.31 -9.97
N ASN A 126 2.74 -12.10 -10.31
CA ASN A 126 3.61 -11.01 -10.74
C ASN A 126 4.56 -10.54 -9.63
N ILE A 127 4.11 -10.48 -8.37
CA ILE A 127 5.00 -10.20 -7.23
C ILE A 127 6.05 -11.32 -7.05
N GLY A 128 5.70 -12.57 -7.36
CA GLY A 128 6.67 -13.66 -7.45
C GLY A 128 7.76 -13.39 -8.51
N ILE A 129 7.38 -12.85 -9.67
CA ILE A 129 8.29 -12.45 -10.75
C ILE A 129 9.16 -11.25 -10.33
N PHE A 130 8.60 -10.29 -9.59
CA PHE A 130 9.35 -9.15 -9.03
C PHE A 130 10.59 -9.64 -8.29
N PHE A 131 10.48 -10.62 -7.40
CA PHE A 131 11.63 -11.12 -6.64
C PHE A 131 12.72 -11.79 -7.49
N GLN A 132 12.42 -12.17 -8.74
CA GLN A 132 13.38 -12.73 -9.69
C GLN A 132 14.07 -11.63 -10.51
N LYS A 133 13.34 -10.57 -10.86
CA LYS A 133 13.81 -9.49 -11.74
C LYS A 133 14.37 -8.28 -11.00
N TYR A 134 14.06 -8.12 -9.72
CA TYR A 134 14.40 -6.94 -8.95
C TYR A 134 15.92 -6.80 -8.75
N ASP A 135 16.49 -5.75 -9.34
CA ASP A 135 17.92 -5.45 -9.28
C ASP A 135 18.22 -4.30 -8.32
N ILE A 136 18.61 -4.65 -7.09
CA ILE A 136 19.00 -3.65 -6.07
C ILE A 136 20.31 -2.93 -6.37
N TYR A 137 21.12 -3.41 -7.31
CA TYR A 137 22.41 -2.84 -7.61
C TYR A 137 22.30 -1.75 -8.66
N LEU A 138 21.41 -1.89 -9.63
CA LEU A 138 21.26 -0.97 -10.76
C LEU A 138 19.93 -0.20 -10.72
N PHE A 139 18.83 -0.85 -10.32
CA PHE A 139 17.47 -0.33 -10.50
C PHE A 139 16.60 -0.53 -9.25
N ALA A 140 17.15 -0.20 -8.07
CA ALA A 140 16.52 -0.47 -6.78
C ALA A 140 15.18 0.26 -6.56
N HIS A 141 14.89 1.31 -7.33
CA HIS A 141 13.63 2.04 -7.25
C HIS A 141 12.53 1.42 -8.13
N GLN A 142 12.89 0.57 -9.09
CA GLN A 142 11.93 0.00 -10.04
C GLN A 142 11.07 -1.11 -9.41
N ILE A 143 9.85 -1.23 -9.91
CA ILE A 143 8.91 -2.30 -9.58
C ILE A 143 8.67 -3.13 -10.86
N PRO A 144 9.53 -4.10 -11.20
CA PRO A 144 9.47 -4.85 -12.46
C PRO A 144 8.37 -5.94 -12.45
N CYS A 145 7.15 -5.58 -12.06
CA CYS A 145 5.97 -6.44 -12.10
C CYS A 145 4.70 -5.62 -12.30
N ILE A 146 3.63 -6.30 -12.71
CA ILE A 146 2.30 -5.71 -12.86
C ILE A 146 1.51 -5.97 -11.57
N ILE A 147 0.84 -4.94 -11.05
CA ILE A 147 0.02 -5.00 -9.85
C ILE A 147 -1.33 -4.40 -10.20
N ASP A 148 -2.26 -5.27 -10.59
CA ASP A 148 -3.59 -4.85 -11.06
C ASP A 148 -4.61 -4.86 -9.93
N TYR A 149 -4.52 -5.82 -8.99
CA TYR A 149 -5.48 -5.94 -7.91
C TYR A 149 -5.48 -4.68 -7.02
N PRO A 150 -6.61 -3.96 -6.92
CA PRO A 150 -6.67 -2.75 -6.12
C PRO A 150 -6.81 -3.08 -4.63
N LEU A 151 -6.13 -2.33 -3.77
CA LEU A 151 -6.30 -2.36 -2.31
C LEU A 151 -7.35 -1.33 -1.88
N ALA A 152 -8.07 -1.60 -0.78
CA ALA A 152 -9.04 -0.66 -0.22
C ALA A 152 -8.36 0.62 0.30
N CYS A 153 -7.14 0.49 0.83
CA CYS A 153 -6.26 1.61 1.14
C CYS A 153 -5.07 1.58 0.17
N PRO A 154 -5.05 2.38 -0.90
CA PRO A 154 -3.97 2.36 -1.88
C PRO A 154 -2.59 2.63 -1.27
N VAL A 155 -1.57 1.96 -1.82
CA VAL A 155 -0.17 2.25 -1.46
C VAL A 155 0.16 3.66 -1.93
N PRO A 156 0.80 4.51 -1.10
CA PRO A 156 1.20 5.85 -1.51
C PRO A 156 2.08 5.83 -2.76
N GLU A 157 1.80 6.73 -3.72
CA GLU A 157 2.58 6.89 -4.96
C GLU A 157 4.03 7.34 -4.72
N THR A 158 4.36 7.74 -3.49
CA THR A 158 5.71 8.10 -3.06
C THR A 158 6.57 6.90 -2.68
N LEU A 159 5.99 5.68 -2.59
CA LEU A 159 6.73 4.46 -2.32
C LEU A 159 7.16 3.76 -3.60
N TYR A 160 8.40 3.28 -3.60
CA TYR A 160 9.05 2.68 -4.77
C TYR A 160 9.80 1.40 -4.40
N GLY A 161 10.19 0.64 -5.42
CA GLY A 161 11.00 -0.56 -5.30
C GLY A 161 10.48 -1.52 -4.23
N ILE A 162 11.39 -1.97 -3.36
CA ILE A 162 11.03 -2.92 -2.30
C ILE A 162 10.07 -2.36 -1.24
N GLU A 163 10.04 -1.04 -1.04
CA GLU A 163 9.18 -0.44 -0.02
C GLU A 163 7.71 -0.46 -0.45
N TYR A 164 7.45 -0.24 -1.74
CA TYR A 164 6.12 -0.41 -2.31
C TYR A 164 5.64 -1.86 -2.10
N ILE A 165 6.46 -2.85 -2.47
CA ILE A 165 6.09 -4.27 -2.36
C ILE A 165 5.84 -4.68 -0.90
N LEU A 166 6.64 -4.18 0.03
CA LEU A 166 6.43 -4.39 1.46
C LEU A 166 5.06 -3.83 1.89
N GLN A 167 4.79 -2.56 1.59
CA GLN A 167 3.55 -1.90 1.99
C GLN A 167 2.33 -2.59 1.38
N TYR A 168 2.39 -2.90 0.08
CA TYR A 168 1.34 -3.62 -0.65
C TYR A 168 1.01 -4.95 0.01
N LEU A 169 2.02 -5.78 0.29
CA LEU A 169 1.83 -7.09 0.91
C LEU A 169 1.35 -7.00 2.36
N GLN A 170 1.72 -5.94 3.10
CA GLN A 170 1.24 -5.72 4.47
C GLN A 170 -0.25 -5.43 4.48
N GLN A 171 -0.69 -4.52 3.61
CA GLN A 171 -2.10 -4.16 3.45
C GLN A 171 -2.93 -5.34 2.94
N LEU A 172 -2.45 -6.04 1.91
CA LEU A 172 -3.13 -7.23 1.39
C LEU A 172 -3.26 -8.35 2.43
N LEU A 173 -2.26 -8.51 3.31
CA LEU A 173 -2.33 -9.50 4.39
C LEU A 173 -3.45 -9.16 5.40
N ILE A 174 -3.63 -7.87 5.73
CA ILE A 174 -4.72 -7.39 6.59
C ILE A 174 -6.07 -7.69 5.95
N GLU A 175 -6.22 -7.36 4.66
CA GLU A 175 -7.44 -7.64 3.89
C GLU A 175 -7.78 -9.14 3.89
N ASN A 176 -6.78 -9.97 3.61
CA ASN A 176 -6.92 -11.43 3.62
C ASN A 176 -7.37 -11.97 4.98
N HIS A 177 -6.73 -11.55 6.08
CA HIS A 177 -7.12 -11.97 7.42
C HIS A 177 -8.57 -11.61 7.74
N PHE A 178 -9.00 -10.40 7.36
CA PHE A 178 -10.38 -9.97 7.58
C PHE A 178 -11.37 -10.81 6.78
N LEU A 179 -11.08 -11.08 5.50
CA LEU A 179 -11.91 -11.95 4.67
C LEU A 179 -12.03 -13.37 5.24
N GLN A 180 -10.97 -13.91 5.84
CA GLN A 180 -10.97 -15.23 6.47
C GLN A 180 -11.89 -15.35 7.70
N CYS A 181 -12.35 -14.24 8.27
CA CYS A 181 -13.30 -14.24 9.37
C CYS A 181 -14.73 -14.60 8.94
N PHE A 182 -15.03 -14.63 7.64
CA PHE A 182 -16.38 -14.86 7.11
C PHE A 182 -16.50 -16.18 6.35
N SER A 183 -17.73 -16.69 6.26
CA SER A 183 -17.99 -17.92 5.54
C SER A 183 -17.85 -17.72 4.03
N ILE A 184 -17.34 -18.73 3.32
CA ILE A 184 -17.23 -18.70 1.84
C ILE A 184 -18.58 -18.39 1.19
N ARG A 185 -19.67 -18.90 1.77
CA ARG A 185 -21.03 -18.64 1.29
C ARG A 185 -21.36 -17.15 1.35
N ASP A 186 -21.13 -16.52 2.49
CA ASP A 186 -21.48 -15.11 2.67
C ASP A 186 -20.62 -14.20 1.79
N LEU A 187 -19.32 -14.52 1.68
CA LEU A 187 -18.41 -13.82 0.76
C LEU A 187 -18.91 -13.89 -0.69
N ASN A 188 -19.21 -15.10 -1.19
CA ASN A 188 -19.68 -15.28 -2.55
C ASN A 188 -21.02 -14.58 -2.81
N CYS A 189 -21.97 -14.68 -1.87
CA CYS A 189 -23.26 -14.02 -2.00
C CYS A 189 -23.11 -12.49 -2.05
N LEU A 190 -22.34 -11.91 -1.12
CA LEU A 190 -22.10 -10.48 -1.07
C LEU A 190 -21.42 -9.98 -2.34
N LEU A 191 -20.31 -10.62 -2.73
CA LEU A 191 -19.52 -10.19 -3.88
C LEU A 191 -20.28 -10.33 -5.19
N SER A 192 -21.10 -11.37 -5.35
CA SER A 192 -21.95 -11.56 -6.55
C SER A 192 -23.02 -10.49 -6.70
N VAL A 193 -23.57 -9.99 -5.58
CA VAL A 193 -24.51 -8.86 -5.60
C VAL A 193 -23.78 -7.54 -5.83
N TYR A 194 -22.61 -7.38 -5.21
CA TYR A 194 -21.80 -6.18 -5.36
C TYR A 194 -21.42 -5.98 -6.83
N ILE A 195 -20.82 -7.00 -7.44
CA ILE A 195 -20.42 -7.00 -8.86
C ILE A 195 -20.66 -8.40 -9.45
N PRO A 196 -21.53 -8.55 -10.46
CA PRO A 196 -21.69 -9.80 -11.18
C PRO A 196 -20.35 -10.25 -11.80
N ASN A 197 -20.02 -11.53 -11.68
CA ASN A 197 -18.73 -12.10 -12.12
C ASN A 197 -17.51 -11.44 -11.44
N TYR A 198 -17.58 -11.22 -10.14
CA TYR A 198 -16.48 -10.62 -9.36
C TYR A 198 -15.17 -11.41 -9.48
N GLU A 199 -15.23 -12.71 -9.80
CA GLU A 199 -14.08 -13.60 -9.95
C GLU A 199 -13.15 -13.14 -11.08
N SER A 200 -13.67 -12.45 -12.10
CA SER A 200 -12.90 -11.92 -13.23
C SER A 200 -13.01 -10.39 -13.34
N SER A 201 -13.32 -9.72 -12.22
CA SER A 201 -13.47 -8.27 -12.17
C SER A 201 -12.32 -7.62 -11.40
N LEU A 202 -11.88 -6.46 -11.88
CA LEU A 202 -10.83 -5.63 -11.27
C LEU A 202 -11.40 -4.87 -10.07
N ILE A 203 -11.56 -5.56 -8.95
CA ILE A 203 -12.23 -5.04 -7.75
C ILE A 203 -11.47 -5.42 -6.49
N ASN A 204 -11.62 -4.63 -5.44
CA ASN A 204 -11.16 -5.03 -4.12
C ASN A 204 -12.21 -5.95 -3.47
N LEU A 205 -11.81 -7.14 -3.01
CA LEU A 205 -12.72 -8.09 -2.37
C LEU A 205 -13.04 -7.73 -0.92
N TYR A 206 -12.11 -7.06 -0.24
CA TYR A 206 -12.21 -6.72 1.17
C TYR A 206 -13.18 -5.56 1.43
N GLU A 207 -13.12 -4.48 0.66
CA GLU A 207 -13.88 -3.24 0.86
C GLU A 207 -15.39 -3.51 1.01
N PRO A 208 -16.08 -4.18 0.08
CA PRO A 208 -17.53 -4.39 0.22
C PRO A 208 -17.87 -5.30 1.40
N VAL A 209 -16.99 -6.24 1.76
CA VAL A 209 -17.16 -7.11 2.93
C VAL A 209 -16.98 -6.33 4.23
N ALA A 210 -15.96 -5.48 4.31
CA ALA A 210 -15.68 -4.61 5.46
C ALA A 210 -16.82 -3.62 5.70
N ILE A 211 -17.37 -3.02 4.64
CA ILE A 211 -18.49 -2.09 4.70
C ILE A 211 -19.75 -2.78 5.23
N ASN A 212 -20.11 -3.95 4.70
CA ASN A 212 -21.28 -4.69 5.18
C ASN A 212 -21.09 -5.21 6.62
N ALA A 213 -19.90 -5.70 6.96
CA ALA A 213 -19.60 -6.11 8.33
C ALA A 213 -19.71 -4.94 9.31
N TRP A 214 -19.24 -3.76 8.92
CA TRP A 214 -19.38 -2.54 9.71
C TRP A 214 -20.85 -2.12 9.87
N GLY A 215 -21.63 -2.13 8.78
CA GLY A 215 -23.07 -1.85 8.84
C GLY A 215 -23.81 -2.81 9.77
N HIS A 216 -23.51 -4.11 9.70
CA HIS A 216 -24.07 -5.10 10.60
C HIS A 216 -23.64 -4.88 12.06
N GLN A 217 -22.40 -4.46 12.31
CA GLN A 217 -21.91 -4.16 13.66
C GLN A 217 -22.67 -3.00 14.34
N LEU A 218 -23.22 -2.08 13.55
CA LEU A 218 -24.04 -0.97 14.05
C LEU A 218 -25.47 -1.40 14.41
N LEU A 219 -25.88 -2.62 14.04
CA LEU A 219 -27.18 -3.18 14.34
C LEU A 219 -27.12 -4.03 15.62
N VAL A 220 -28.21 -4.07 16.38
CA VAL A 220 -28.26 -4.71 17.71
C VAL A 220 -28.35 -6.25 17.64
N GLN A 221 -28.27 -6.87 16.45
CA GLN A 221 -28.41 -8.31 16.26
C GLN A 221 -27.11 -8.93 15.74
N THR A 222 -26.53 -9.87 16.50
CA THR A 222 -25.14 -10.32 16.39
C THR A 222 -24.99 -11.70 15.73
N ASN A 223 -25.68 -11.96 14.61
CA ASN A 223 -25.56 -13.26 13.94
C ASN A 223 -24.35 -13.34 12.97
N ASN A 224 -23.44 -12.35 12.98
CA ASN A 224 -22.29 -12.23 12.07
C ASN A 224 -22.64 -12.51 10.61
N THR A 225 -23.79 -12.01 10.15
CA THR A 225 -24.17 -12.16 8.75
C THR A 225 -23.68 -10.94 7.98
N LEU A 226 -23.16 -11.15 6.77
CA LEU A 226 -22.79 -10.05 5.88
C LEU A 226 -24.02 -9.46 5.16
N ASN A 227 -25.21 -10.05 5.29
CA ASN A 227 -26.42 -9.60 4.61
C ASN A 227 -27.08 -8.48 5.42
N ILE A 228 -27.26 -7.30 4.82
CA ILE A 228 -28.02 -6.21 5.44
C ILE A 228 -29.35 -6.09 4.70
N SER A 229 -30.42 -6.58 5.30
CA SER A 229 -31.77 -6.56 4.73
C SER A 229 -32.29 -5.14 4.47
N HIS A 230 -33.35 -5.02 3.66
CA HIS A 230 -34.00 -3.72 3.42
C HIS A 230 -34.51 -3.06 4.71
N GLN A 231 -34.98 -3.86 5.68
CA GLN A 231 -35.43 -3.35 6.97
C GLN A 231 -34.24 -2.78 7.77
N GLU A 232 -33.11 -3.50 7.80
CA GLU A 232 -31.90 -3.08 8.49
C GLU A 232 -31.27 -1.83 7.85
N LYS A 233 -31.34 -1.69 6.53
CA LYS A 233 -30.99 -0.44 5.85
C LYS A 233 -31.82 0.74 6.35
N GLY A 234 -33.12 0.54 6.60
CA GLY A 234 -33.98 1.55 7.21
C GLY A 234 -33.53 1.97 8.61
N LEU A 235 -33.06 1.01 9.42
CA LEU A 235 -32.51 1.28 10.75
C LEU A 235 -31.19 2.05 10.66
N LEU A 236 -30.30 1.68 9.74
CA LEU A 236 -29.04 2.40 9.49
C LEU A 236 -29.31 3.82 8.99
N GLN A 237 -30.28 4.02 8.09
CA GLN A 237 -30.70 5.34 7.63
C GLN A 237 -31.14 6.22 8.80
N GLN A 238 -31.96 5.67 9.71
CA GLN A 238 -32.41 6.37 10.92
C GLN A 238 -31.26 6.65 11.89
N LEU A 239 -30.31 5.73 12.05
CA LEU A 239 -29.14 5.94 12.88
C LEU A 239 -28.29 7.11 12.37
N PHE A 240 -27.95 7.09 11.08
CA PHE A 240 -27.00 8.05 10.52
C PHE A 240 -27.58 9.44 10.28
N GLN A 241 -28.88 9.58 9.96
CA GLN A 241 -29.49 10.89 9.65
C GLN A 241 -29.43 11.89 10.81
N HIS A 242 -29.24 11.40 12.04
CA HIS A 242 -29.17 12.22 13.25
C HIS A 242 -27.75 12.58 13.67
N LEU A 243 -26.73 12.09 12.97
CA LEU A 243 -25.33 12.32 13.33
C LEU A 243 -24.74 13.48 12.53
N SER A 244 -24.05 14.38 13.24
CA SER A 244 -23.13 15.32 12.64
C SER A 244 -21.88 14.61 12.09
N SER A 245 -21.09 15.30 11.26
CA SER A 245 -19.86 14.71 10.71
C SER A 245 -18.87 14.25 11.80
N PRO A 246 -18.60 15.02 12.88
CA PRO A 246 -17.73 14.57 13.96
C PRO A 246 -18.27 13.34 14.70
N GLU A 247 -19.59 13.29 14.94
CA GLU A 247 -20.23 12.14 15.59
C GLU A 247 -20.16 10.88 14.72
N LEU A 248 -20.29 11.02 13.40
CA LEU A 248 -20.13 9.91 12.46
C LEU A 248 -18.70 9.35 12.47
N HIS A 249 -17.68 10.19 12.45
CA HIS A 249 -16.28 9.74 12.56
C HIS A 249 -16.00 9.08 13.92
N HIS A 250 -16.54 9.63 15.02
CA HIS A 250 -16.40 9.01 16.34
C HIS A 250 -17.09 7.63 16.40
N LEU A 251 -18.30 7.53 15.84
CA LEU A 251 -19.01 6.26 15.72
C LEU A 251 -18.23 5.26 14.87
N ALA A 252 -17.68 5.69 13.72
CA ALA A 252 -16.86 4.87 12.85
C ALA A 252 -15.63 4.29 13.58
N ALA A 253 -14.85 5.14 14.27
CA ALA A 253 -13.69 4.68 15.04
C ALA A 253 -14.08 3.69 16.16
N ALA A 254 -15.14 3.99 16.92
CA ALA A 254 -15.59 3.14 18.02
C ALA A 254 -16.11 1.77 17.52
N SER A 255 -16.89 1.76 16.44
CA SER A 255 -17.45 0.55 15.86
C SER A 255 -16.43 -0.28 15.09
N ALA A 256 -15.46 0.34 14.41
CA ALA A 256 -14.32 -0.35 13.79
C ALA A 256 -13.54 -1.14 14.84
N LYS A 257 -13.16 -0.48 15.95
CA LYS A 257 -12.47 -1.12 17.07
C LYS A 257 -13.30 -2.26 17.68
N LYS A 258 -14.61 -2.08 17.84
CA LYS A 258 -15.49 -3.13 18.36
C LYS A 258 -15.52 -4.33 17.42
N LEU A 259 -15.68 -4.09 16.11
CA LEU A 259 -15.71 -5.14 15.09
C LEU A 259 -14.40 -5.93 15.05
N THR A 260 -13.24 -5.25 15.03
CA THR A 260 -11.95 -5.96 14.99
C THR A 260 -11.71 -6.83 16.22
N ILE A 261 -12.13 -6.37 17.41
CA ILE A 261 -12.09 -7.19 18.63
C ILE A 261 -12.97 -8.44 18.50
N GLU A 262 -14.21 -8.29 18.01
CA GLU A 262 -15.14 -9.41 17.83
C GLU A 262 -14.65 -10.42 16.79
N LEU A 263 -13.97 -9.95 15.74
CA LEU A 263 -13.34 -10.80 14.72
C LEU A 263 -11.98 -11.37 15.15
N SER A 264 -11.52 -11.08 16.37
CA SER A 264 -10.19 -11.47 16.88
C SER A 264 -9.01 -10.89 16.08
N LEU A 265 -9.22 -9.77 15.39
CA LEU A 265 -8.23 -8.97 14.66
C LEU A 265 -7.68 -7.87 15.58
N SER A 266 -6.94 -8.25 16.61
CA SER A 266 -6.63 -7.36 17.73
C SER A 266 -5.39 -6.48 17.53
N THR A 267 -4.79 -6.44 16.33
CA THR A 267 -3.65 -5.56 16.11
C THR A 267 -4.12 -4.12 15.85
N PRO A 268 -3.38 -3.09 16.34
CA PRO A 268 -3.72 -1.70 16.05
C PRO A 268 -3.84 -1.42 14.55
N ILE A 269 -2.93 -2.00 13.76
CA ILE A 269 -2.87 -1.79 12.31
C ILE A 269 -4.13 -2.33 11.60
N GLU A 270 -4.67 -3.48 12.01
CA GLU A 270 -5.93 -4.00 11.45
C GLU A 270 -7.12 -3.08 11.75
N THR A 271 -7.15 -2.50 12.95
CA THR A 271 -8.19 -1.54 13.36
C THR A 271 -8.07 -0.22 12.59
N ASP A 272 -6.85 0.30 12.45
CA ASP A 272 -6.58 1.54 11.71
C ASP A 272 -6.94 1.37 10.22
N TYR A 273 -6.65 0.19 9.63
CA TYR A 273 -6.99 -0.12 8.24
C TYR A 273 -8.51 -0.15 8.00
N LEU A 274 -9.26 -0.79 8.90
CA LEU A 274 -10.73 -0.80 8.83
C LEU A 274 -11.29 0.61 9.03
N GLN A 275 -10.76 1.37 10.00
CA GLN A 275 -11.20 2.75 10.23
C GLN A 275 -10.97 3.61 8.98
N HIS A 276 -9.79 3.51 8.35
CA HIS A 276 -9.49 4.25 7.12
C HIS A 276 -10.46 3.89 5.98
N THR A 277 -10.79 2.60 5.84
CA THR A 277 -11.77 2.12 4.85
C THR A 277 -13.17 2.70 5.12
N ILE A 278 -13.59 2.80 6.38
CA ILE A 278 -14.87 3.42 6.73
C ILE A 278 -14.83 4.94 6.49
N ASP A 279 -13.74 5.60 6.85
CA ASP A 279 -13.58 7.04 6.66
C ASP A 279 -13.61 7.42 5.16
N SER A 280 -13.02 6.60 4.29
CA SER A 280 -13.07 6.81 2.83
C SER A 280 -14.49 6.61 2.25
N LEU A 281 -15.34 5.82 2.90
CA LEU A 281 -16.75 5.63 2.53
C LEU A 281 -17.63 6.83 2.88
N ILE A 282 -17.31 7.60 3.92
CA ILE A 282 -18.18 8.66 4.48
C ILE A 282 -18.75 9.62 3.43
N PRO A 283 -17.97 10.14 2.46
CA PRO A 283 -18.52 11.01 1.40
C PRO A 283 -19.64 10.33 0.59
N ARG A 284 -19.46 9.05 0.21
CA ARG A 284 -20.48 8.26 -0.51
C ARG A 284 -21.68 7.96 0.37
N LEU A 285 -21.45 7.65 1.64
CA LEU A 285 -22.52 7.42 2.62
C LEU A 285 -23.39 8.68 2.78
N LYS A 286 -22.80 9.87 2.89
CA LYS A 286 -23.55 11.14 2.99
C LYS A 286 -24.46 11.37 1.78
N VAL A 287 -23.97 11.09 0.57
CA VAL A 287 -24.78 11.20 -0.66
C VAL A 287 -25.94 10.19 -0.63
N ALA A 288 -25.68 8.95 -0.24
CA ALA A 288 -26.69 7.90 -0.13
C ALA A 288 -27.76 8.22 0.93
N LEU A 289 -27.37 8.80 2.06
CA LEU A 289 -28.28 9.23 3.12
C LEU A 289 -29.20 10.35 2.66
N ASN A 290 -28.69 11.34 1.94
CA ASN A 290 -29.48 12.43 1.36
C ASN A 290 -30.49 11.91 0.33
N ALA A 291 -30.12 10.88 -0.43
CA ALA A 291 -31.00 10.21 -1.38
C ALA A 291 -31.96 9.19 -0.73
N GLN A 292 -31.88 8.99 0.59
CA GLN A 292 -32.61 7.95 1.35
C GLN A 292 -32.48 6.55 0.74
N ASN A 293 -31.31 6.24 0.19
CA ASN A 293 -31.06 5.00 -0.53
C ASN A 293 -29.66 4.46 -0.23
N LEU A 294 -29.59 3.50 0.69
CA LEU A 294 -28.35 2.84 1.07
C LEU A 294 -28.02 1.59 0.24
N ASN A 295 -28.76 1.29 -0.84
CA ASN A 295 -28.54 0.08 -1.64
C ASN A 295 -27.18 0.04 -2.34
N GLY A 296 -26.59 1.19 -2.66
CA GLY A 296 -25.24 1.29 -3.22
C GLY A 296 -24.12 1.31 -2.18
N ILE A 297 -24.45 1.23 -0.89
CA ILE A 297 -23.49 1.21 0.23
C ILE A 297 -23.47 -0.16 0.88
N PHE A 298 -24.64 -0.65 1.30
CA PHE A 298 -24.80 -1.92 1.98
C PHE A 298 -25.49 -2.93 1.05
N MET A 299 -24.87 -4.09 0.82
CA MET A 299 -25.41 -5.12 -0.06
C MET A 299 -26.46 -5.99 0.65
N SER A 300 -27.43 -6.48 -0.12
CA SER A 300 -28.48 -7.41 0.34
C SER A 300 -28.64 -8.57 -0.64
N TRP A 301 -28.91 -9.77 -0.13
CA TRP A 301 -29.28 -10.95 -0.95
C TRP A 301 -30.31 -11.85 -0.25
#